data_AF-A0A536G3B8-F1
#
_entry.id   AF-A0A536G3B8-F1
#
_cell.length_a   1.000
_cell.length_b   1.000
_cell.length_c   1.000
_cell.angle_alpha   90.00
_cell.angle_beta   90.00
_cell.angle_gamma   90.00
#
_symmetry.space_group_name_H-M   'P 1'
#
loop_
_entity.id
_entity.type
_entity.pdbx_description
1 polymer ?
#
loop_
_entity_poly.entity_id
_entity_poly.type
_entity_poly.pdbx_seq_one_letter_code
_entity_poly.pdbx_strand_id
1 'polypeptide(L)'
;MGLAIVAVTAAQLLDLATFTRMVSVHGPRVEANPLVVFLLTDMGLPFVAVAKIAALSVIVAIIVVLAGRDGRERYPRVATIVASVATIAGLIGGLTNAIVIV
;
A
#
# COMPACT_ATOMS: atom_id res chain seq x y z
N MET A 1 -6.34 -16.42 -7.11
CA MET A 1 -5.35 -15.32 -7.00
C MET A 1 -5.89 -13.96 -7.43
N GLY A 2 -6.70 -13.86 -8.50
CA GLY A 2 -7.25 -12.56 -8.96
C GLY A 2 -7.96 -11.74 -7.88
N LEU A 3 -8.86 -12.36 -7.10
CA LEU A 3 -9.53 -11.67 -5.99
C LEU A 3 -8.57 -11.15 -4.90
N ALA A 4 -7.50 -11.89 -4.62
CA ALA A 4 -6.50 -11.46 -3.64
C ALA A 4 -5.74 -10.22 -4.14
N ILE A 5 -5.39 -10.17 -5.43
CA ILE A 5 -4.78 -8.98 -6.05
C ILE A 5 -5.73 -7.78 -5.99
N VAL A 6 -7.02 -7.98 -6.26
CA VAL A 6 -8.04 -6.93 -6.13
C VAL A 6 -8.14 -6.43 -4.68
N ALA A 7 -8.17 -7.33 -3.71
CA ALA A 7 -8.23 -6.97 -2.29
C ALA A 7 -6.99 -6.18 -1.84
N VAL A 8 -5.79 -6.64 -2.20
CA VAL A 8 -4.52 -5.91 -1.94
C VAL A 8 -4.57 -4.52 -2.57
N THR A 9 -4.96 -4.42 -3.84
CA THR A 9 -5.04 -3.16 -4.56
C THR A 9 -6.00 -2.19 -3.88
N ALA A 10 -7.21 -2.66 -3.54
CA ALA A 10 -8.21 -1.83 -2.86
C ALA A 10 -7.71 -1.34 -1.50
N ALA A 11 -7.10 -2.22 -0.68
CA ALA A 11 -6.56 -1.85 0.62
C ALA A 11 -5.42 -0.81 0.52
N GLN A 12 -4.54 -0.96 -0.47
CA GLN A 12 -3.42 -0.03 -0.67
C GLN A 12 -3.88 1.32 -1.26
N LEU A 13 -4.91 1.32 -2.11
CA LEU A 13 -5.52 2.56 -2.59
C LEU A 13 -6.30 3.29 -1.48
N LEU A 14 -6.95 2.55 -0.58
CA LEU A 14 -7.57 3.13 0.61
C LEU A 14 -6.52 3.83 1.48
N ASP A 15 -5.40 3.16 1.79
CA ASP A 15 -4.28 3.77 2.51
C ASP A 15 -3.76 5.04 1.83
N LEU A 16 -3.57 5.02 0.51
CA LEU A 16 -3.14 6.20 -0.23
C LEU A 16 -4.17 7.35 -0.17
N ALA A 17 -5.45 7.04 -0.32
CA ALA A 17 -6.51 8.04 -0.31
C ALA A 17 -6.65 8.69 1.08
N THR A 18 -6.62 7.90 2.16
CA THR A 18 -6.67 8.45 3.52
C THR A 18 -5.38 9.17 3.87
N PHE A 19 -4.22 8.69 3.44
CA PHE A 19 -2.94 9.40 3.62
C PHE A 19 -2.96 10.78 2.96
N THR A 20 -3.36 10.87 1.68
CA THR A 20 -3.42 12.14 0.96
C THR A 20 -4.40 13.12 1.63
N ARG A 21 -5.55 12.62 2.08
CA ARG A 21 -6.51 13.42 2.83
C ARG A 21 -5.95 13.90 4.18
N MET A 22 -5.35 13.01 4.97
CA MET A 22 -4.72 13.32 6.26
C MET A 22 -3.68 14.44 6.12
N VAL A 23 -2.76 14.29 5.16
CA VAL A 23 -1.71 15.31 4.89
C VAL A 23 -2.32 16.62 4.42
N SER A 24 -3.38 16.59 3.61
CA SER A 24 -4.04 17.82 3.15
C SER A 24 -4.73 18.60 4.27
N VAL A 25 -5.18 17.92 5.32
CA VAL A 25 -5.90 18.54 6.46
C VAL A 25 -4.94 18.98 7.56
N HIS A 26 -3.98 18.12 7.92
CA HIS A 26 -3.13 18.30 9.10
C HIS A 26 -1.66 18.60 8.79
N GLY A 27 -1.28 18.56 7.51
CA GLY A 27 0.10 18.74 7.06
C GLY A 27 0.99 17.51 7.29
N PRO A 28 2.29 17.58 6.92
CA PRO A 28 3.18 16.42 6.93
C PRO A 28 3.58 15.91 8.32
N ARG A 29 3.49 16.75 9.36
CA ARG A 29 4.03 16.44 10.70
C ARG A 29 3.20 15.43 11.49
N VAL A 30 1.99 15.11 11.06
CA VAL A 30 1.15 14.09 11.70
C VAL A 30 1.50 12.67 11.27
N GLU A 31 2.29 12.51 10.21
CA GLU A 31 2.79 11.21 9.79
C GLU A 31 3.85 10.72 10.78
N ALA A 32 3.65 9.51 11.31
CA ALA A 32 4.54 8.93 12.30
C ALA A 32 5.82 8.35 11.66
N ASN A 33 5.78 8.04 10.36
CA ASN A 33 6.92 7.50 9.65
C ASN A 33 7.93 8.60 9.24
N PRO A 34 9.13 8.66 9.85
CA PRO A 34 10.09 9.73 9.58
C PRO A 34 10.58 9.75 8.13
N LEU A 35 10.63 8.59 7.46
CA LEU A 35 11.00 8.52 6.04
C LEU A 35 9.92 9.17 5.16
N VAL A 36 8.65 8.95 5.47
CA VAL A 36 7.54 9.55 4.72
C VAL A 36 7.48 11.06 4.98
N VAL A 37 7.68 11.50 6.22
CA VAL A 37 7.80 12.93 6.57
C VAL A 37 8.92 13.58 5.76
N PHE A 38 10.09 12.96 5.71
CA PHE A 38 11.23 13.45 4.92
C PHE A 38 10.86 13.58 3.43
N LEU A 39 10.30 12.53 2.82
CA LEU A 39 9.90 12.56 1.41
C LEU A 39 8.80 13.60 1.13
N LEU A 40 7.82 13.75 2.02
CA LEU A 40 6.76 14.75 1.90
C LEU A 40 7.31 16.18 1.96
N THR A 41 8.28 16.43 2.84
CA THR A 41 8.83 17.76 3.05
C THR A 41 9.81 18.17 1.96
N ASP A 42 10.59 17.22 1.43
CA ASP A 42 11.60 17.49 0.40
C ASP A 42 11.03 17.43 -1.03
N MET A 43 10.13 16.47 -1.32
CA MET A 43 9.63 16.21 -2.68
C MET A 43 8.12 16.36 -2.84
N GLY A 44 7.37 16.57 -1.76
CA GLY A 44 5.94 16.84 -1.81
C GLY A 44 5.04 15.61 -1.96
N LEU A 45 3.73 15.85 -1.83
CA LEU A 45 2.71 14.81 -1.86
C LEU A 45 2.65 13.98 -3.17
N PRO A 46 2.81 14.57 -4.37
CA PRO A 46 2.79 13.81 -5.62
C PRO A 46 3.89 12.75 -5.67
N PHE A 47 5.09 13.07 -5.19
CA PHE A 47 6.21 12.12 -5.19
C PHE A 47 5.91 10.92 -4.28
N VAL A 48 5.40 11.17 -3.07
CA VAL A 48 5.03 10.11 -2.12
C VAL A 48 3.90 9.24 -2.67
N ALA A 49 2.93 9.82 -3.36
CA ALA A 49 1.86 9.06 -4.01
C ALA A 49 2.41 8.12 -5.09
N VAL A 50 3.33 8.60 -5.94
CA VAL A 50 4.01 7.78 -6.95
C VAL A 50 4.81 6.65 -6.29
N ALA A 51 5.54 6.95 -5.21
CA ALA A 51 6.29 5.94 -4.47
C ALA A 51 5.39 4.83 -3.91
N LYS A 52 4.22 5.18 -3.34
CA LYS A 52 3.24 4.19 -2.87
C LYS A 52 2.66 3.35 -4.03
N ILE A 53 2.35 3.96 -5.17
CA ILE A 53 1.88 3.24 -6.37
C ILE A 53 2.95 2.29 -6.91
N ALA A 54 4.21 2.71 -6.91
CA ALA A 54 5.33 1.87 -7.30
C ALA A 54 5.49 0.67 -6.35
N ALA A 55 5.39 0.89 -5.04
CA ALA A 55 5.43 -0.17 -4.04
C ALA A 55 4.28 -1.19 -4.22
N LEU A 56 3.05 -0.70 -4.42
CA LEU A 56 1.89 -1.55 -4.75
C LEU A 56 2.16 -2.38 -6.02
N SER A 57 2.70 -1.75 -7.08
CA SER A 57 3.02 -2.44 -8.33
C SER A 57 4.04 -3.57 -8.12
N VAL A 58 5.05 -3.35 -7.29
CA VAL A 58 6.04 -4.37 -6.90
C VAL A 58 5.37 -5.51 -6.12
N ILE A 59 4.51 -5.21 -5.15
CA ILE A 59 3.77 -6.22 -4.37
C ILE A 59 2.92 -7.10 -5.30
N VAL A 60 2.17 -6.49 -6.22
CA VAL A 60 1.35 -7.23 -7.20
C VAL A 60 2.22 -8.10 -8.11
N ALA A 61 3.35 -7.57 -8.61
CA ALA A 61 4.28 -8.34 -9.41
C ALA A 61 4.83 -9.56 -8.65
N ILE A 62 5.21 -9.40 -7.38
CA ILE A 62 5.67 -10.51 -6.51
C ILE A 62 4.57 -11.57 -6.38
N ILE A 63 3.33 -11.17 -6.08
CA ILE A 63 2.20 -12.10 -5.95
C ILE A 63 1.98 -12.87 -7.25
N VAL A 64 2.01 -12.19 -8.40
CA VAL A 64 1.84 -12.82 -9.72
C VAL A 64 2.96 -13.81 -10.02
N VAL A 65 4.22 -13.45 -9.73
CA VAL A 65 5.38 -14.33 -9.94
C VAL A 65 5.32 -15.57 -9.03
N LEU A 66 4.93 -15.40 -7.76
CA LEU A 66 4.81 -16.50 -6.79
C LEU A 66 3.64 -17.43 -7.09
N ALA A 67 2.52 -16.88 -7.55
CA ALA A 67 1.36 -17.65 -7.99
C ALA A 67 1.68 -18.53 -9.21
N GLY A 68 2.66 -18.13 -10.03
CA GLY A 68 3.07 -18.82 -11.24
C GLY A 68 2.22 -18.42 -12.45
N ARG A 69 2.76 -18.71 -13.65
CA ARG A 69 2.06 -18.61 -14.94
C ARG A 69 2.10 -19.98 -15.63
N ASP A 70 1.09 -20.27 -16.45
CA ASP A 70 1.02 -21.45 -17.33
C ASP A 70 0.97 -22.82 -16.63
N GLY A 71 0.05 -22.96 -15.65
CA GLY A 71 -0.31 -24.26 -15.08
C GLY A 71 0.71 -24.86 -14.10
N ARG A 72 1.83 -24.18 -13.83
CA ARG A 72 2.79 -24.54 -12.78
C ARG A 72 2.71 -23.54 -11.64
N GLU A 73 1.90 -23.84 -10.63
CA GLU A 73 1.93 -23.11 -9.36
C GLU A 73 3.33 -23.26 -8.75
N ARG A 74 4.01 -22.14 -8.50
CA ARG A 74 5.39 -22.17 -8.00
C ARG A 74 5.42 -22.18 -6.47
N TYR A 75 4.76 -21.21 -5.85
CA TYR A 75 4.67 -21.07 -4.39
C TYR A 75 3.32 -20.46 -3.94
N PRO A 76 2.19 -21.17 -4.12
CA PRO A 76 0.85 -20.62 -3.91
C PRO A 76 0.59 -20.18 -2.46
N ARG A 77 1.12 -20.91 -1.47
CA ARG A 77 1.01 -20.53 -0.05
C ARG A 77 1.72 -19.22 0.25
N VAL A 78 2.91 -19.02 -0.34
CA VAL A 78 3.69 -17.79 -0.14
C VAL A 78 2.99 -16.61 -0.78
N ALA A 79 2.44 -16.78 -2.00
CA ALA A 79 1.64 -15.75 -2.66
C ALA A 79 0.44 -15.31 -1.80
N THR A 80 -0.28 -16.26 -1.20
CA THR A 80 -1.39 -15.98 -0.29
C THR A 80 -0.93 -15.24 0.97
N ILE A 81 0.18 -15.65 1.59
CA ILE A 81 0.73 -14.96 2.76
C ILE A 81 1.10 -13.52 2.42
N VAL A 82 1.81 -13.30 1.32
CA VAL A 82 2.20 -11.96 0.87
C VAL A 82 0.95 -11.10 0.61
N ALA A 83 -0.06 -11.64 -0.08
CA ALA A 83 -1.30 -10.92 -0.34
C ALA A 83 -2.06 -10.57 0.95
N SER A 84 -2.17 -11.52 1.89
CA SER A 84 -2.83 -11.29 3.17
C SER A 84 -2.13 -10.22 4.00
N VAL A 85 -0.79 -10.30 4.12
CA VAL A 85 0.01 -9.31 4.86
C VAL A 85 -0.11 -7.93 4.21
N ALA A 86 0.01 -7.85 2.88
CA ALA A 86 -0.12 -6.58 2.18
C ALA A 86 -1.53 -5.96 2.31
N THR A 87 -2.58 -6.80 2.30
CA THR A 87 -3.96 -6.34 2.52
C THR A 87 -4.13 -5.81 3.93
N ILE A 88 -3.69 -6.56 4.95
CA ILE A 88 -3.78 -6.14 6.36
C ILE A 88 -3.00 -4.85 6.59
N ALA A 89 -1.78 -4.75 6.05
CA ALA A 89 -0.97 -3.54 6.17
C ALA A 89 -1.66 -2.31 5.54
N GLY A 90 -2.25 -2.46 4.34
CA GLY A 90 -3.01 -1.40 3.69
C GLY A 90 -4.26 -0.99 4.48
N LEU A 91 -4.99 -1.96 5.05
CA LEU A 91 -6.14 -1.66 5.90
C LEU A 91 -5.75 -0.94 7.19
N ILE A 92 -4.66 -1.36 7.84
CA ILE A 92 -4.14 -0.70 9.05
C ILE A 92 -3.73 0.73 8.73
N GLY A 93 -2.92 0.94 7.68
CA GLY A 93 -2.51 2.28 7.25
C GLY A 93 -3.71 3.17 6.92
N GLY A 94 -4.66 2.61 6.16
CA GLY A 94 -5.93 3.25 5.83
C GLY A 94 -6.70 3.72 7.06
N LEU A 95 -6.86 2.83 8.04
CA LEU A 95 -7.56 3.09 9.29
C LEU A 95 -6.82 4.12 10.16
N THR A 96 -5.51 3.99 10.34
CA THR A 96 -4.73 4.91 11.17
C THR A 96 -4.76 6.33 10.62
N ASN A 97 -4.65 6.49 9.30
CA ASN A 97 -4.79 7.79 8.65
C ASN A 97 -6.22 8.33 8.82
N ALA A 98 -7.23 7.48 8.67
CA ALA A 98 -8.64 7.88 8.82
C ALA A 98 -8.96 8.34 10.24
N ILE A 99 -8.42 7.67 11.27
CA ILE A 99 -8.57 8.06 12.66
C ILE A 99 -7.97 9.45 12.92
N VAL A 100 -6.85 9.79 12.26
CA VAL A 100 -6.23 11.12 12.38
C VAL A 100 -6.99 12.19 11.60
N ILE A 101 -7.72 11.84 10.54
CA ILE A 101 -8.54 12.81 9.77
C ILE A 101 -9.72 13.34 10.60
N VAL A 102 -10.34 12.47 11.42
CA VAL A 102 -11.54 12.77 12.23
C VAL A 102 -11.13 13.44 13.53
#